data_AF-A0A7C3TBF7-F1
#
_entry.id   AF-A0A7C3TBF7-F1
#
_cell.length_a   1.000
_cell.length_b   1.000
_cell.length_c   1.000
_cell.angle_alpha   90.00
_cell.angle_beta   90.00
_cell.angle_gamma   90.00
#
_symmetry.space_group_name_H-M   'P 1'
#
loop_
_entity.id
_entity.type
_entity.pdbx_description
1 polymer ?
#
loop_
_entity_poly.entity_id
_entity_poly.type
_entity_poly.pdbx_seq_one_letter_code
_entity_poly.pdbx_strand_id
1 'polypeptide(L)'
;MRMLSFAMFSSATLKRSRSASVPLTDVPGTEALVPQRGITFRAALLGFLLMPVNAFWITVVEVRWYTLDGTCLPLFITPIFFLFCLCLANAALRRWRAGWAFSQGELLTVYVMLVISCVLAGHDLVQNLFGIIAHADRFNTPERRYEATFFQYLKPTSFLLVQDADPGGKDAIKAFYQGGVAWYKPQYLYPFLGPLAWWTTFLGVLIGMCLCISILIRRAWTEHEKLAFPIVQLPLAMTNPGEKAAAFWRSKVMWMGFSVAGVIDFINGMHYLYPSWPYLSMVKLYDLGPYMTQRPWNAIGWTPISMYPFAIGLAYFLPLDLAFSCWFFYVARKVFQIIGAVQGWDSPANVGFPFFEQQSSGAWIALGCVVVWGLRSQFRTAWARCAWFGRGPNRSAEPADADLAERRQYRMAFMGLVAGTAFLAWFSWKTGLSWWVALIFFGLFFLLAVAMTRVRAELGAPHEIYFVNPRTVLVTLFGVQSIGAQSLTTTSVLYWYNRCYRCHPMPNHIEAFKLAENGRMQLGKLIALIAFATVAATVF
;
A
#
# COMPACT_ATOMS: atom_id res chain seq x y z
N MET A 1 51.46 -13.40 9.08
CA MET A 1 52.67 -12.79 9.69
C MET A 1 52.25 -11.46 10.35
N ARG A 2 53.02 -10.94 11.32
CA ARG A 2 52.80 -9.64 12.03
C ARG A 2 52.72 -8.45 11.04
N MET A 3 52.19 -7.24 11.31
CA MET A 3 51.65 -6.49 12.49
C MET A 3 50.89 -5.24 11.90
N LEU A 4 49.98 -4.45 12.50
CA LEU A 4 49.32 -4.23 13.81
C LEU A 4 47.79 -3.98 13.56
N SER A 5 46.82 -3.94 14.49
CA SER A 5 46.76 -4.00 15.97
C SER A 5 46.99 -2.71 16.80
N PHE A 6 46.00 -1.80 16.93
CA PHE A 6 45.87 -0.93 18.12
C PHE A 6 44.42 -0.60 18.50
N ALA A 7 44.09 -0.74 19.78
CA ALA A 7 42.89 -0.23 20.43
C ALA A 7 43.30 0.39 21.77
N MET A 8 42.63 1.44 22.23
CA MET A 8 42.85 1.99 23.57
C MET A 8 41.56 2.58 24.14
N PHE A 9 41.15 2.09 25.31
CA PHE A 9 40.14 2.74 26.14
C PHE A 9 40.74 4.00 26.79
N SER A 10 39.92 5.03 27.00
CA SER A 10 40.21 6.07 27.99
C SER A 10 38.93 6.47 28.72
N SER A 11 38.93 6.31 30.04
CA SER A 11 37.80 6.62 30.92
C SER A 11 37.84 8.10 31.34
N ALA A 12 37.11 8.95 30.62
CA ALA A 12 37.04 10.39 30.92
C ALA A 12 35.93 10.71 31.94
N THR A 13 36.33 11.12 33.15
CA THR A 13 35.41 11.44 34.26
C THR A 13 34.64 12.75 34.02
N LEU A 14 33.38 12.64 33.58
CA LEU A 14 32.50 13.80 33.37
C LEU A 14 32.12 14.50 34.70
N LYS A 15 32.83 15.58 35.02
CA LYS A 15 32.45 16.51 36.10
C LYS A 15 31.07 17.12 35.80
N ARG A 16 30.15 17.04 36.77
CA ARG A 16 28.90 17.83 36.76
C ARG A 16 29.23 19.32 36.79
N SER A 17 28.99 20.03 35.69
CA SER A 17 28.84 21.49 35.73
C SER A 17 27.50 21.85 36.38
N ARG A 18 27.51 22.82 37.31
CA ARG A 18 26.28 23.44 37.81
C ARG A 18 25.83 24.50 36.81
N SER A 19 24.84 24.21 35.99
CA SER A 19 24.06 25.25 35.31
C SER A 19 23.08 25.90 36.30
N ALA A 20 22.82 27.20 36.12
CA ALA A 20 21.95 27.95 37.03
C ALA A 20 20.49 27.51 36.94
N SER A 21 19.79 27.50 38.08
CA SER A 21 18.37 27.20 38.19
C SER A 21 17.51 28.39 37.71
N VAL A 22 16.95 28.27 36.51
CA VAL A 22 15.82 29.12 36.08
C VAL A 22 14.58 28.69 36.88
N PRO A 23 13.78 29.61 37.46
CA PRO A 23 12.55 29.25 38.14
C PRO A 23 11.56 28.57 37.19
N LEU A 24 10.97 27.45 37.62
CA LEU A 24 9.85 26.83 36.92
C LEU A 24 8.59 27.67 37.17
N THR A 25 8.18 28.45 36.18
CA THR A 25 6.83 29.02 36.14
C THR A 25 5.83 27.89 35.94
N ASP A 26 4.75 27.87 36.74
CA ASP A 26 3.75 26.81 36.70
C ASP A 26 3.20 26.56 35.28
N VAL A 27 3.29 25.30 34.84
CA VAL A 27 2.64 24.86 33.61
C VAL A 27 1.15 24.67 33.93
N PRO A 28 0.22 25.40 33.27
CA PRO A 28 -1.20 25.23 33.50
C PRO A 28 -1.62 23.77 33.30
N GLY A 29 -2.44 23.26 34.22
CA GLY A 29 -2.72 21.83 34.33
C GLY A 29 -3.22 21.20 33.04
N THR A 30 -2.79 19.96 32.79
CA THR A 30 -3.16 19.17 31.61
C THR A 30 -4.66 18.87 31.60
N GLU A 31 -5.46 19.75 30.99
CA GLU A 31 -6.87 19.47 30.72
C GLU A 31 -7.00 18.13 29.98
N ALA A 32 -7.91 17.28 30.43
CA ALA A 32 -8.17 15.99 29.80
C ALA A 32 -8.82 16.21 28.42
N LEU A 33 -7.99 16.37 27.38
CA LEU A 33 -8.40 16.75 26.03
C LEU A 33 -9.44 15.79 25.43
N VAL A 34 -10.71 16.19 25.54
CA VAL A 34 -11.85 15.39 25.09
C VAL A 34 -11.72 15.08 23.60
N PRO A 35 -11.78 13.79 23.18
CA PRO A 35 -11.69 13.43 21.77
C PRO A 35 -12.88 14.00 21.00
N GLN A 36 -12.62 14.73 19.92
CA GLN A 36 -13.68 15.34 19.12
C GLN A 36 -14.51 14.26 18.42
N ARG A 37 -15.81 14.53 18.21
CA ARG A 37 -16.74 13.65 17.50
C ARG A 37 -16.50 13.67 15.98
N GLY A 38 -15.30 13.29 15.54
CA GLY A 38 -14.88 13.34 14.14
C GLY A 38 -15.58 12.30 13.24
N ILE A 39 -15.92 11.13 13.76
CA ILE A 39 -16.67 10.11 13.01
C ILE A 39 -18.15 10.28 13.33
N THR A 40 -18.91 10.81 12.37
CA THR A 40 -20.35 11.06 12.46
C THR A 40 -21.10 10.33 11.34
N PHE A 41 -22.40 10.09 11.53
CA PHE A 41 -23.23 9.44 10.50
C PHE A 41 -23.26 10.22 9.19
N ARG A 42 -23.32 11.57 9.23
CA ARG A 42 -23.30 12.40 8.01
C ARG A 42 -21.99 12.27 7.22
N ALA A 43 -20.85 12.11 7.91
CA ALA A 43 -19.55 11.91 7.27
C ALA A 43 -19.42 10.49 6.69
N ALA A 44 -19.86 9.47 7.44
CA ALA A 44 -19.88 8.08 6.96
C ALA A 44 -20.81 7.88 5.75
N LEU A 45 -21.99 8.50 5.76
CA LEU A 45 -22.93 8.48 4.63
C LEU A 45 -22.37 9.20 3.40
N LEU A 46 -21.77 10.38 3.58
CA LEU A 46 -21.13 11.11 2.47
C LEU A 46 -19.96 10.32 1.88
N GLY A 47 -19.13 9.68 2.72
CA GLY A 47 -18.07 8.78 2.26
C GLY A 47 -18.65 7.61 1.46
N PHE A 48 -19.63 6.90 2.02
CA PHE A 48 -20.30 5.75 1.37
C PHE A 48 -20.89 6.11 0.00
N LEU A 49 -21.52 7.28 -0.14
CA LEU A 49 -22.08 7.74 -1.42
C LEU A 49 -21.02 8.17 -2.44
N LEU A 50 -19.85 8.63 -2.00
CA LEU A 50 -18.74 9.00 -2.90
C LEU A 50 -17.85 7.80 -3.29
N MET A 51 -17.83 6.72 -2.52
CA MET A 51 -17.07 5.50 -2.83
C MET A 51 -17.36 4.89 -4.22
N PRO A 52 -18.63 4.67 -4.66
CA PRO A 52 -18.89 4.15 -6.00
C PRO A 52 -18.54 5.15 -7.10
N VAL A 53 -18.67 6.46 -6.84
CA VAL A 53 -18.24 7.51 -7.78
C VAL A 53 -16.72 7.51 -7.95
N ASN A 54 -15.98 7.30 -6.85
CA ASN A 54 -14.53 7.17 -6.83
C ASN A 54 -14.06 5.88 -7.55
N ALA A 55 -14.65 4.73 -7.24
CA ALA A 55 -14.36 3.46 -7.90
C ALA A 55 -14.61 3.54 -9.42
N PHE A 56 -15.78 4.06 -9.83
CA PHE A 56 -16.10 4.27 -11.25
C PHE A 56 -15.10 5.20 -11.95
N TRP A 57 -14.71 6.32 -11.33
CA TRP A 57 -13.72 7.23 -11.92
C TRP A 57 -12.36 6.56 -12.10
N ILE A 58 -11.88 5.83 -11.08
CA ILE A 58 -10.64 5.05 -11.15
C ILE A 58 -10.71 4.03 -12.30
N THR A 59 -11.77 3.21 -12.35
CA THR A 59 -11.92 2.17 -13.39
C THR A 59 -12.02 2.77 -14.80
N VAL A 60 -12.66 3.93 -14.98
CA VAL A 60 -12.73 4.58 -16.30
C VAL A 60 -11.36 5.11 -16.74
N VAL A 61 -10.58 5.69 -15.83
CA VAL A 61 -9.28 6.29 -16.17
C VAL A 61 -8.18 5.23 -16.33
N GLU A 62 -8.11 4.26 -15.43
CA GLU A 62 -7.08 3.20 -15.43
C GLU A 62 -7.43 2.06 -16.40
N VAL A 63 -8.64 1.48 -16.34
CA VAL A 63 -8.97 0.29 -17.15
C VAL A 63 -9.50 0.66 -18.54
N ARG A 64 -10.41 1.64 -18.64
CA ARG A 64 -11.11 1.94 -19.91
C ARG A 64 -10.32 2.87 -20.84
N TRP A 65 -9.64 3.87 -20.29
CA TRP A 65 -8.85 4.84 -21.05
C TRP A 65 -7.35 4.58 -21.00
N TYR A 66 -6.84 3.93 -19.94
CA TYR A 66 -5.42 3.66 -19.72
C TYR A 66 -4.55 4.93 -19.82
N THR A 67 -5.06 6.05 -19.30
CA THR A 67 -4.44 7.38 -19.45
C THR A 67 -3.64 7.85 -18.24
N LEU A 68 -3.96 7.39 -17.03
CA LEU A 68 -3.31 7.84 -15.79
C LEU A 68 -3.45 6.82 -14.66
N ASP A 69 -2.34 6.28 -14.18
CA ASP A 69 -2.27 5.33 -13.07
C ASP A 69 -2.41 6.02 -11.69
N GLY A 70 -3.56 6.67 -11.45
CA GLY A 70 -3.81 7.51 -10.29
C GLY A 70 -3.78 6.79 -8.93
N THR A 71 -3.87 5.45 -8.92
CA THR A 71 -3.73 4.58 -7.75
C THR A 71 -2.33 3.97 -7.57
N CYS A 72 -1.43 4.17 -8.53
CA CYS A 72 -0.04 3.71 -8.45
C CYS A 72 0.88 4.67 -7.66
N LEU A 73 0.40 5.88 -7.33
CA LEU A 73 1.16 6.86 -6.53
C LEU A 73 1.03 6.60 -5.01
N PRO A 74 2.01 7.02 -4.18
CA PRO A 74 1.95 6.82 -2.72
C PRO A 74 0.77 7.57 -2.09
N LEU A 75 0.44 8.72 -2.65
CA LEU A 75 -0.71 9.54 -2.32
C LEU A 75 -1.67 9.47 -3.51
N PHE A 76 -2.80 8.77 -3.33
CA PHE A 76 -3.76 8.57 -4.40
C PHE A 76 -4.41 9.88 -4.85
N ILE A 77 -4.59 10.05 -6.16
CA ILE A 77 -5.03 11.32 -6.76
C ILE A 77 -6.50 11.60 -6.41
N THR A 78 -7.41 10.64 -6.62
CA THR A 78 -8.85 10.90 -6.49
C THR A 78 -9.30 11.20 -5.05
N PRO A 79 -8.82 10.54 -3.96
CA PRO A 79 -9.21 10.92 -2.61
C PRO A 79 -8.73 12.31 -2.21
N ILE A 80 -7.56 12.76 -2.70
CA ILE A 80 -7.07 14.13 -2.50
C ILE A 80 -7.88 15.14 -3.29
N PHE A 81 -8.26 14.83 -4.54
CA PHE A 81 -9.13 15.71 -5.33
C PHE A 81 -10.51 15.86 -4.69
N PHE A 82 -11.14 14.77 -4.25
CA PHE A 82 -12.40 14.84 -3.49
C PHE A 82 -12.22 15.64 -2.20
N LEU A 83 -11.12 15.46 -1.46
CA LEU A 83 -10.85 16.24 -0.26
C LEU A 83 -10.66 17.75 -0.55
N PHE A 84 -10.00 18.10 -1.67
CA PHE A 84 -9.86 19.48 -2.14
C PHE A 84 -11.24 20.11 -2.43
N CYS A 85 -12.08 19.44 -3.22
CA CYS A 85 -13.44 19.89 -3.51
C CYS A 85 -14.29 20.00 -2.24
N LEU A 86 -14.19 19.04 -1.32
CA LEU A 86 -14.91 19.07 -0.03
C LEU A 86 -14.42 20.20 0.88
N CYS A 87 -13.12 20.52 0.90
CA CYS A 87 -12.60 21.68 1.64
C CYS A 87 -13.10 23.01 1.05
N LEU A 88 -13.12 23.17 -0.27
CA LEU A 88 -13.69 24.35 -0.92
C LEU A 88 -15.20 24.48 -0.65
N ALA A 89 -15.95 23.38 -0.81
CA ALA A 89 -17.37 23.35 -0.50
C ALA A 89 -17.65 23.68 0.98
N ASN A 90 -16.86 23.12 1.91
CA ASN A 90 -16.98 23.42 3.34
C ASN A 90 -16.61 24.89 3.66
N ALA A 91 -15.65 25.49 2.96
CA ALA A 91 -15.31 26.90 3.11
C ALA A 91 -16.46 27.83 2.63
N ALA A 92 -17.14 27.46 1.55
CA ALA A 92 -18.38 28.14 1.11
C ALA A 92 -19.52 27.92 2.12
N LEU A 93 -19.73 26.68 2.57
CA LEU A 93 -20.78 26.32 3.53
C LEU A 93 -20.62 27.06 4.86
N ARG A 94 -19.37 27.26 5.33
CA ARG A 94 -19.04 28.06 6.52
C ARG A 94 -19.47 29.53 6.41
N ARG A 95 -19.46 30.12 5.21
CA ARG A 95 -19.94 31.49 4.97
C ARG A 95 -21.47 31.58 4.95
N TRP A 96 -22.16 30.54 4.47
CA TRP A 96 -23.62 30.56 4.34
C TRP A 96 -24.34 30.09 5.63
N ARG A 97 -23.93 28.94 6.17
CA ARG A 97 -24.49 28.33 7.40
C ARG A 97 -23.40 27.59 8.16
N ALA A 98 -22.69 28.29 9.04
CA ALA A 98 -21.57 27.76 9.83
C ALA A 98 -21.91 26.45 10.59
N GLY A 99 -23.14 26.30 11.10
CA GLY A 99 -23.59 25.08 11.79
C GLY A 99 -23.72 23.82 10.91
N TRP A 100 -23.74 23.96 9.58
CA TRP A 100 -23.73 22.82 8.65
C TRP A 100 -22.32 22.39 8.27
N ALA A 101 -21.30 23.20 8.56
CA ALA A 101 -19.90 22.91 8.21
C ALA A 101 -19.41 21.57 8.76
N PHE A 102 -18.55 20.90 7.99
CA PHE A 102 -17.82 19.72 8.44
C PHE A 102 -16.64 20.12 9.33
N SER A 103 -16.42 19.33 10.39
CA SER A 103 -15.22 19.37 11.22
C SER A 103 -14.04 18.67 10.54
N GLN A 104 -12.82 18.86 11.06
CA GLN A 104 -11.61 18.21 10.54
C GLN A 104 -11.77 16.68 10.50
N GLY A 105 -12.17 16.07 11.62
CA GLY A 105 -12.34 14.63 11.71
C GLY A 105 -13.41 14.06 10.76
N GLU A 106 -14.40 14.85 10.36
CA GLU A 106 -15.43 14.43 9.38
C GLU A 106 -14.91 14.46 7.94
N LEU A 107 -14.12 15.48 7.59
CA LEU A 107 -13.42 15.50 6.29
C LEU A 107 -12.40 14.36 6.19
N LEU A 108 -11.68 14.08 7.29
CA LEU A 108 -10.76 12.94 7.38
C LEU A 108 -11.49 11.58 7.37
N THR A 109 -12.71 11.50 7.92
CA THR A 109 -13.58 10.31 7.83
C THR A 109 -13.90 10.00 6.37
N VAL A 110 -14.34 11.00 5.59
CA VAL A 110 -14.62 10.84 4.16
C VAL A 110 -13.36 10.49 3.39
N TYR A 111 -12.24 11.19 3.64
CA TYR A 111 -10.94 10.90 3.01
C TYR A 111 -10.49 9.45 3.23
N VAL A 112 -10.55 8.93 4.46
CA VAL A 112 -10.16 7.53 4.73
C VAL A 112 -11.07 6.54 4.02
N MET A 113 -12.39 6.76 3.97
CA MET A 113 -13.30 5.88 3.21
C MET A 113 -12.97 5.86 1.70
N LEU A 114 -12.63 7.02 1.13
CA LEU A 114 -12.20 7.14 -0.26
C LEU A 114 -10.83 6.49 -0.51
N VAL A 115 -9.88 6.58 0.42
CA VAL A 115 -8.59 5.88 0.34
C VAL A 115 -8.79 4.35 0.39
N ILE A 116 -9.70 3.84 1.22
CA ILE A 116 -10.01 2.40 1.25
C ILE A 116 -10.73 1.95 -0.03
N SER A 117 -11.68 2.73 -0.56
CA SER A 117 -12.25 2.48 -1.90
C SER A 117 -11.17 2.47 -2.99
N CYS A 118 -10.22 3.39 -2.92
CA CYS A 118 -9.10 3.50 -3.87
C CYS A 118 -8.11 2.32 -3.78
N VAL A 119 -7.89 1.75 -2.59
CA VAL A 119 -7.11 0.51 -2.39
C VAL A 119 -7.73 -0.66 -3.15
N LEU A 120 -9.05 -0.83 -3.08
CA LEU A 120 -9.72 -1.97 -3.69
C LEU A 120 -9.91 -1.79 -5.21
N ALA A 121 -10.38 -0.60 -5.63
CA ALA A 121 -10.64 -0.31 -7.04
C ALA A 121 -9.37 -0.08 -7.90
N GLY A 122 -8.19 0.05 -7.28
CA GLY A 122 -6.94 0.44 -7.95
C GLY A 122 -6.25 -0.64 -8.79
N HIS A 123 -5.36 -0.17 -9.66
CA HIS A 123 -4.64 -0.94 -10.69
C HIS A 123 -4.01 -2.25 -10.19
N ASP A 124 -3.36 -2.23 -9.02
CA ASP A 124 -2.61 -3.39 -8.51
C ASP A 124 -3.44 -4.33 -7.62
N LEU A 125 -4.76 -4.14 -7.49
CA LEU A 125 -5.64 -5.03 -6.72
C LEU A 125 -6.77 -5.63 -7.59
N VAL A 126 -8.04 -5.27 -7.37
CA VAL A 126 -9.20 -6.00 -7.94
C VAL A 126 -9.22 -5.96 -9.48
N GLN A 127 -8.63 -4.94 -10.13
CA GLN A 127 -8.49 -4.90 -11.58
C GLN A 127 -7.75 -6.13 -12.15
N ASN A 128 -6.72 -6.65 -11.46
CA ASN A 128 -5.99 -7.85 -11.91
C ASN A 128 -6.79 -9.15 -11.78
N LEU A 129 -7.78 -9.22 -10.86
CA LEU A 129 -8.61 -10.43 -10.68
C LEU A 129 -9.38 -10.77 -11.97
N PHE A 130 -9.98 -9.76 -12.59
CA PHE A 130 -10.72 -9.91 -13.85
C PHE A 130 -9.84 -10.36 -15.02
N GLY A 131 -8.53 -10.11 -14.96
CA GLY A 131 -7.56 -10.63 -15.94
C GLY A 131 -7.30 -12.15 -15.86
N ILE A 132 -7.60 -12.79 -14.72
CA ILE A 132 -7.38 -14.23 -14.50
C ILE A 132 -8.66 -15.06 -14.39
N ILE A 133 -9.76 -14.49 -13.91
CA ILE A 133 -10.92 -15.24 -13.37
C ILE A 133 -11.60 -16.17 -14.38
N ALA A 134 -11.52 -15.85 -15.67
CA ALA A 134 -12.06 -16.62 -16.80
C ALA A 134 -10.97 -17.01 -17.82
N HIS A 135 -9.69 -16.79 -17.49
CA HIS A 135 -8.59 -16.82 -18.48
C HIS A 135 -8.27 -18.22 -18.99
N ALA A 136 -8.25 -19.22 -18.09
CA ALA A 136 -7.85 -20.59 -18.42
C ALA A 136 -8.77 -21.19 -19.50
N ASP A 137 -10.08 -21.16 -19.26
CA ASP A 137 -11.11 -21.62 -20.19
C ASP A 137 -11.16 -20.76 -21.47
N ARG A 138 -11.17 -19.41 -21.36
CA ARG A 138 -11.23 -18.51 -22.52
C ARG A 138 -10.15 -18.77 -23.58
N PHE A 139 -8.95 -19.14 -23.12
CA PHE A 139 -7.76 -19.31 -23.94
C PHE A 139 -7.34 -20.78 -24.13
N ASN A 140 -8.16 -21.75 -23.71
CA ASN A 140 -7.97 -23.17 -24.02
C ASN A 140 -8.33 -23.44 -25.50
N THR A 141 -7.33 -23.39 -26.39
CA THR A 141 -7.50 -23.71 -27.82
C THR A 141 -6.81 -25.04 -28.18
N PRO A 142 -7.19 -25.72 -29.30
CA PRO A 142 -6.62 -27.01 -29.69
C PRO A 142 -5.09 -27.02 -29.91
N GLU A 143 -4.52 -25.84 -30.20
CA GLU A 143 -3.08 -25.62 -30.35
C GLU A 143 -2.39 -25.41 -28.99
N ARG A 144 -3.09 -24.77 -28.04
CA ARG A 144 -2.59 -24.43 -26.70
C ARG A 144 -2.73 -25.56 -25.68
N ARG A 145 -3.75 -26.42 -25.83
CA ARG A 145 -3.96 -27.68 -25.09
C ARG A 145 -3.94 -27.54 -23.55
N TYR A 146 -4.37 -26.40 -23.02
CA TYR A 146 -4.32 -26.10 -21.58
C TYR A 146 -5.03 -27.17 -20.72
N GLU A 147 -6.12 -27.73 -21.24
CA GLU A 147 -6.84 -28.83 -20.60
C GLU A 147 -5.94 -30.05 -20.32
N ALA A 148 -5.23 -30.53 -21.34
CA ALA A 148 -4.32 -31.66 -21.23
C ALA A 148 -3.03 -31.31 -20.45
N THR A 149 -2.62 -30.05 -20.42
CA THR A 149 -1.38 -29.61 -19.75
C THR A 149 -1.55 -29.34 -18.25
N PHE A 150 -2.62 -28.64 -17.83
CA PHE A 150 -2.73 -28.19 -16.43
C PHE A 150 -4.14 -28.09 -15.83
N PHE A 151 -5.25 -28.31 -16.57
CA PHE A 151 -6.59 -28.21 -15.96
C PHE A 151 -6.81 -29.22 -14.82
N GLN A 152 -6.11 -30.37 -14.84
CA GLN A 152 -6.10 -31.30 -13.71
C GLN A 152 -5.67 -30.66 -12.38
N TYR A 153 -4.76 -29.66 -12.44
CA TYR A 153 -4.31 -28.89 -11.28
C TYR A 153 -5.17 -27.65 -10.98
N LEU A 154 -6.07 -27.26 -11.89
CA LEU A 154 -7.09 -26.24 -11.62
C LEU A 154 -8.32 -26.80 -10.90
N LYS A 155 -8.57 -28.12 -10.93
CA LYS A 155 -9.73 -28.75 -10.27
C LYS A 155 -9.89 -28.34 -8.78
N PRO A 156 -8.83 -28.24 -7.96
CA PRO A 156 -8.94 -27.74 -6.58
C PRO A 156 -9.27 -26.25 -6.45
N THR A 157 -9.01 -25.43 -7.48
CA THR A 157 -9.28 -23.98 -7.51
C THR A 157 -10.49 -23.60 -8.37
N SER A 158 -11.22 -24.58 -8.93
CA SER A 158 -12.43 -24.41 -9.75
C SER A 158 -13.41 -23.39 -9.18
N PHE A 159 -13.71 -23.47 -7.88
CA PHE A 159 -14.63 -22.57 -7.16
C PHE A 159 -14.19 -21.09 -7.08
N LEU A 160 -12.97 -20.76 -7.56
CA LEU A 160 -12.42 -19.41 -7.65
C LEU A 160 -12.40 -18.86 -9.09
N LEU A 161 -12.86 -19.64 -10.07
CA LEU A 161 -12.80 -19.33 -11.50
C LEU A 161 -14.19 -19.46 -12.12
N VAL A 162 -14.42 -18.81 -13.26
CA VAL A 162 -15.58 -19.05 -14.12
C VAL A 162 -15.15 -19.99 -15.23
N GLN A 163 -15.82 -21.14 -15.36
CA GLN A 163 -15.43 -22.22 -16.25
C GLN A 163 -16.43 -22.40 -17.41
N ASP A 164 -15.98 -22.91 -18.55
CA ASP A 164 -16.84 -23.16 -19.72
C ASP A 164 -17.90 -24.25 -19.42
N ALA A 165 -17.65 -25.07 -18.40
CA ALA A 165 -18.53 -26.13 -17.90
C ALA A 165 -19.58 -25.68 -16.87
N ASP A 166 -19.49 -24.45 -16.35
CA ASP A 166 -20.49 -23.93 -15.41
C ASP A 166 -21.84 -23.62 -16.10
N PRO A 167 -22.99 -23.69 -15.40
CA PRO A 167 -24.28 -23.33 -15.98
C PRO A 167 -24.31 -21.88 -16.52
N GLY A 168 -24.26 -21.72 -17.84
CA GLY A 168 -24.13 -20.43 -18.53
C GLY A 168 -22.72 -19.84 -18.57
N GLY A 169 -21.72 -20.53 -18.00
CA GLY A 169 -20.33 -20.08 -17.91
C GLY A 169 -19.73 -19.72 -19.27
N LYS A 170 -19.86 -20.60 -20.27
CA LYS A 170 -19.40 -20.38 -21.65
C LYS A 170 -19.92 -19.08 -22.28
N ASP A 171 -21.22 -18.78 -22.13
CA ASP A 171 -21.81 -17.55 -22.65
C ASP A 171 -21.41 -16.32 -21.83
N ALA A 172 -21.24 -16.46 -20.51
CA ALA A 172 -20.74 -15.40 -19.64
C ALA A 172 -19.26 -15.05 -19.91
N ILE A 173 -18.40 -16.04 -20.13
CA ILE A 173 -17.00 -15.88 -20.52
C ILE A 173 -16.92 -15.19 -21.90
N LYS A 174 -17.68 -15.67 -22.88
CA LYS A 174 -17.77 -15.07 -24.21
C LYS A 174 -18.22 -13.60 -24.13
N ALA A 175 -19.29 -13.33 -23.38
CA ALA A 175 -19.85 -11.99 -23.22
C ALA A 175 -18.91 -11.03 -22.47
N PHE A 176 -18.20 -11.52 -21.44
CA PHE A 176 -17.19 -10.76 -20.70
C PHE A 176 -16.03 -10.31 -21.61
N TYR A 177 -15.51 -11.19 -22.47
CA TYR A 177 -14.42 -10.85 -23.38
C TYR A 177 -14.84 -10.13 -24.68
N GLN A 178 -16.10 -10.25 -25.12
CA GLN A 178 -16.58 -9.60 -26.36
C GLN A 178 -17.31 -8.27 -26.10
N GLY A 179 -17.80 -8.03 -24.87
CA GLY A 179 -18.58 -6.85 -24.54
C GLY A 179 -19.93 -6.81 -25.27
N GLY A 180 -20.48 -5.61 -25.49
CA GLY A 180 -21.74 -5.39 -26.21
C GLY A 180 -23.01 -5.86 -25.51
N VAL A 181 -22.91 -6.56 -24.37
CA VAL A 181 -24.05 -7.08 -23.61
C VAL A 181 -24.47 -6.17 -22.45
N ALA A 182 -25.74 -6.32 -22.04
CA ALA A 182 -26.19 -5.88 -20.72
C ALA A 182 -25.64 -6.82 -19.64
N TRP A 183 -24.45 -6.52 -19.13
CA TRP A 183 -23.69 -7.33 -18.14
C TRP A 183 -24.50 -7.69 -16.88
N TYR A 184 -25.42 -6.83 -16.47
CA TYR A 184 -26.29 -7.04 -15.31
C TYR A 184 -27.41 -8.09 -15.53
N LYS A 185 -27.55 -8.64 -16.74
CA LYS A 185 -28.51 -9.73 -16.99
C LYS A 185 -28.09 -10.98 -16.19
N PRO A 186 -29.02 -11.67 -15.52
CA PRO A 186 -28.68 -12.79 -14.64
C PRO A 186 -27.85 -13.90 -15.32
N GLN A 187 -28.11 -14.18 -16.60
CA GLN A 187 -27.37 -15.16 -17.42
C GLN A 187 -25.86 -14.89 -17.54
N TYR A 188 -25.41 -13.64 -17.41
CA TYR A 188 -23.98 -13.27 -17.46
C TYR A 188 -23.40 -13.06 -16.06
N LEU A 189 -24.22 -12.62 -15.11
CA LEU A 189 -23.79 -12.32 -13.75
C LEU A 189 -23.68 -13.57 -12.86
N TYR A 190 -24.62 -14.53 -12.95
CA TYR A 190 -24.67 -15.68 -12.06
C TYR A 190 -23.37 -16.51 -12.00
N PRO A 191 -22.71 -16.86 -13.13
CA PRO A 191 -21.47 -17.64 -13.09
C PRO A 191 -20.33 -16.95 -12.31
N PHE A 192 -20.31 -15.62 -12.27
CA PHE A 192 -19.31 -14.86 -11.54
C PHE A 192 -19.59 -14.76 -10.03
N LEU A 193 -20.85 -14.89 -9.57
CA LEU A 193 -21.19 -14.64 -8.17
C LEU A 193 -20.49 -15.59 -7.18
N GLY A 194 -20.37 -16.88 -7.52
CA GLY A 194 -19.68 -17.87 -6.69
C GLY A 194 -18.19 -17.54 -6.50
N PRO A 195 -17.41 -17.44 -7.59
CA PRO A 195 -16.02 -16.99 -7.57
C PRO A 195 -15.82 -15.64 -6.86
N LEU A 196 -16.63 -14.63 -7.17
CA LEU A 196 -16.51 -13.30 -6.56
C LEU A 196 -16.79 -13.31 -5.06
N ALA A 197 -17.74 -14.12 -4.56
CA ALA A 197 -18.00 -14.26 -3.13
C ALA A 197 -16.83 -14.92 -2.39
N TRP A 198 -16.18 -15.92 -3.00
CA TRP A 198 -14.98 -16.54 -2.43
C TRP A 198 -13.76 -15.60 -2.45
N TRP A 199 -13.52 -14.89 -3.55
CA TRP A 199 -12.45 -13.88 -3.61
C TRP A 199 -12.68 -12.72 -2.65
N THR A 200 -13.91 -12.24 -2.51
CA THR A 200 -14.30 -11.21 -1.53
C THR A 200 -14.04 -11.69 -0.10
N THR A 201 -14.38 -12.95 0.21
CA THR A 201 -14.12 -13.57 1.51
C THR A 201 -12.61 -13.67 1.79
N PHE A 202 -11.84 -14.18 0.83
CA PHE A 202 -10.39 -14.32 0.92
C PHE A 202 -9.68 -12.97 1.08
N LEU A 203 -10.04 -11.99 0.25
CA LEU A 203 -9.50 -10.63 0.31
C LEU A 203 -9.89 -9.93 1.62
N GLY A 204 -11.14 -10.09 2.07
CA GLY A 204 -11.61 -9.58 3.36
C GLY A 204 -10.82 -10.13 4.55
N VAL A 205 -10.47 -11.43 4.53
CA VAL A 205 -9.58 -12.03 5.54
C VAL A 205 -8.16 -11.46 5.45
N LEU A 206 -7.57 -11.31 4.26
CA LEU A 206 -6.23 -10.73 4.11
C LEU A 206 -6.17 -9.26 4.57
N ILE A 207 -7.13 -8.43 4.17
CA ILE A 207 -7.24 -7.02 4.60
C ILE A 207 -7.50 -6.96 6.12
N GLY A 208 -8.34 -7.85 6.66
CA GLY A 208 -8.60 -8.00 8.09
C GLY A 208 -7.33 -8.35 8.88
N MET A 209 -6.55 -9.34 8.41
CA MET A 209 -5.26 -9.68 9.01
C MET A 209 -4.28 -8.50 8.95
N CYS A 210 -4.17 -7.81 7.80
CA CYS A 210 -3.38 -6.59 7.68
C CYS A 210 -3.80 -5.52 8.70
N LEU A 211 -5.10 -5.29 8.88
CA LEU A 211 -5.64 -4.36 9.89
C LEU A 211 -5.28 -4.79 11.31
N CYS A 212 -5.33 -6.09 11.62
CA CYS A 212 -4.92 -6.63 12.92
C CYS A 212 -3.41 -6.42 13.18
N ILE A 213 -2.53 -6.67 12.20
CA ILE A 213 -1.09 -6.36 12.33
C ILE A 213 -0.91 -4.84 12.51
N SER A 214 -1.61 -4.02 11.72
CA SER A 214 -1.55 -2.55 11.85
C SER A 214 -1.93 -2.07 13.25
N ILE A 215 -2.97 -2.65 13.87
CA ILE A 215 -3.39 -2.31 15.25
C ILE A 215 -2.28 -2.60 16.26
N LEU A 216 -1.61 -3.77 16.14
CA LEU A 216 -0.55 -4.22 17.05
C LEU A 216 0.73 -3.37 16.94
N ILE A 217 1.16 -3.02 15.72
CA ILE A 217 2.42 -2.28 15.49
C ILE A 217 2.26 -0.76 15.70
N ARG A 218 1.03 -0.23 15.61
CA ARG A 218 0.69 1.20 15.72
C ARG A 218 1.52 1.96 16.76
N ARG A 219 1.45 1.58 18.05
CA ARG A 219 2.16 2.32 19.13
C ARG A 219 3.67 2.37 18.93
N ALA A 220 4.28 1.28 18.44
CA ALA A 220 5.72 1.28 18.15
C ALA A 220 6.08 2.38 17.15
N TRP A 221 5.33 2.51 16.07
CA TRP A 221 5.66 3.42 14.97
C TRP A 221 5.13 4.84 15.17
N THR A 222 3.97 5.03 15.80
CA THR A 222 3.37 6.36 15.96
C THR A 222 3.74 7.06 17.26
N GLU A 223 3.92 6.32 18.37
CA GLU A 223 4.17 6.86 19.72
C GLU A 223 5.64 6.73 20.15
N HIS A 224 6.26 5.55 19.94
CA HIS A 224 7.63 5.27 20.40
C HIS A 224 8.72 5.72 19.42
N GLU A 225 8.67 5.27 18.17
CA GLU A 225 9.66 5.57 17.12
C GLU A 225 9.33 6.86 16.33
N LYS A 226 8.07 7.32 16.39
CA LYS A 226 7.59 8.60 15.84
C LYS A 226 7.99 8.85 14.38
N LEU A 227 7.64 7.91 13.50
CA LEU A 227 7.91 8.01 12.06
C LEU A 227 7.27 9.27 11.45
N ALA A 228 7.85 9.79 10.36
CA ALA A 228 7.51 11.11 9.82
C ALA A 228 6.12 11.20 9.16
N PHE A 229 5.63 10.10 8.57
CA PHE A 229 4.40 10.00 7.79
C PHE A 229 4.18 11.18 6.79
N PRO A 230 5.07 11.39 5.79
CA PRO A 230 4.97 12.55 4.90
C PRO A 230 3.62 12.65 4.15
N ILE A 231 3.08 11.52 3.71
CA ILE A 231 1.78 11.40 2.99
C ILE A 231 0.61 11.96 3.82
N VAL A 232 0.67 11.83 5.15
CA VAL A 232 -0.38 12.27 6.09
C VAL A 232 -0.42 13.79 6.27
N GLN A 233 0.65 14.51 5.93
CA GLN A 233 0.77 15.96 6.16
C GLN A 233 -0.21 16.78 5.30
N LEU A 234 -0.39 16.43 4.02
CA LEU A 234 -1.25 17.20 3.11
C LEU A 234 -2.76 17.11 3.48
N PRO A 235 -3.35 15.92 3.73
CA PRO A 235 -4.72 15.83 4.24
C PRO A 235 -4.95 16.61 5.54
N LEU A 236 -3.98 16.62 6.47
CA LEU A 236 -4.08 17.40 7.70
C LEU A 236 -4.03 18.91 7.43
N ALA A 237 -3.08 19.37 6.61
CA ALA A 237 -2.93 20.77 6.24
C ALA A 237 -4.21 21.34 5.60
N MET A 238 -4.81 20.59 4.65
CA MET A 238 -6.04 20.96 3.96
C MET A 238 -7.28 21.03 4.87
N THR A 239 -7.33 20.22 5.94
CA THR A 239 -8.52 20.01 6.80
C THR A 239 -8.46 20.71 8.16
N ASN A 240 -7.35 21.36 8.50
CA ASN A 240 -7.15 22.01 9.80
C ASN A 240 -8.28 23.01 10.16
N PRO A 241 -8.65 23.15 11.44
CA PRO A 241 -9.64 24.12 11.86
C PRO A 241 -9.10 25.56 11.83
N GLY A 242 -9.98 26.49 11.45
CA GLY A 242 -9.76 27.94 11.63
C GLY A 242 -8.55 28.48 10.88
N GLU A 243 -7.77 29.32 11.57
CA GLU A 243 -6.68 30.09 10.97
C GLU A 243 -5.56 29.22 10.38
N LYS A 244 -5.32 28.01 10.92
CA LYS A 244 -4.27 27.12 10.39
C LYS A 244 -4.55 26.63 8.97
N ALA A 245 -5.81 26.34 8.63
CA ALA A 245 -6.17 26.11 7.23
C ALA A 245 -6.18 27.41 6.42
N ALA A 246 -6.65 28.53 6.99
CA ALA A 246 -6.61 29.82 6.29
C ALA A 246 -5.18 30.22 5.89
N ALA A 247 -4.18 29.93 6.73
CA ALA A 247 -2.76 30.14 6.42
C ALA A 247 -2.27 29.25 5.26
N PHE A 248 -2.64 27.95 5.25
CA PHE A 248 -2.36 27.04 4.13
C PHE A 248 -3.00 27.55 2.82
N TRP A 249 -4.32 27.78 2.82
CA TRP A 249 -5.07 28.21 1.64
C TRP A 249 -4.74 29.64 1.16
N ARG A 250 -4.11 30.49 1.99
CA ARG A 250 -3.58 31.81 1.61
C ARG A 250 -2.10 31.79 1.21
N SER A 251 -1.40 30.67 1.33
CA SER A 251 0.03 30.58 1.04
C SER A 251 0.33 30.81 -0.45
N LYS A 252 0.93 31.96 -0.77
CA LYS A 252 1.40 32.25 -2.15
C LYS A 252 2.36 31.20 -2.67
N VAL A 253 3.21 30.62 -1.82
CA VAL A 253 4.19 29.59 -2.20
C VAL A 253 3.50 28.28 -2.60
N MET A 254 2.45 27.88 -1.86
CA MET A 254 1.64 26.71 -2.21
C MET A 254 0.95 26.90 -3.57
N TRP A 255 0.35 28.07 -3.80
CA TRP A 255 -0.28 28.38 -5.09
C TRP A 255 0.72 28.53 -6.25
N MET A 256 1.94 29.01 -6.02
CA MET A 256 2.99 29.00 -7.05
C MET A 256 3.37 27.56 -7.44
N GLY A 257 3.57 26.67 -6.47
CA GLY A 257 3.85 25.25 -6.74
C GLY A 257 2.71 24.55 -7.48
N PHE A 258 1.47 24.79 -7.05
CA PHE A 258 0.26 24.29 -7.73
C PHE A 258 0.17 24.80 -9.18
N SER A 259 0.38 26.10 -9.41
CA SER A 259 0.33 26.69 -10.75
C SER A 259 1.44 26.19 -11.67
N VAL A 260 2.66 25.98 -11.18
CA VAL A 260 3.76 25.41 -11.99
C VAL A 260 3.43 23.99 -12.43
N ALA A 261 2.97 23.12 -11.52
CA ALA A 261 2.55 21.77 -11.88
C ALA A 261 1.34 21.79 -12.84
N GLY A 262 0.30 22.55 -12.51
CA GLY A 262 -0.92 22.66 -13.32
C GLY A 262 -0.69 23.22 -14.72
N VAL A 263 0.27 24.15 -14.92
CA VAL A 263 0.64 24.65 -16.25
C VAL A 263 1.40 23.59 -17.04
N ILE A 264 2.31 22.83 -16.42
CA ILE A 264 3.02 21.71 -17.06
C ILE A 264 2.03 20.63 -17.51
N ASP A 265 1.13 20.23 -16.63
CA ASP A 265 0.12 19.20 -16.91
C ASP A 265 -0.92 19.68 -17.94
N PHE A 266 -1.30 20.97 -17.91
CA PHE A 266 -2.16 21.58 -18.92
C PHE A 266 -1.50 21.61 -20.30
N ILE A 267 -0.24 22.03 -20.41
CA ILE A 267 0.48 22.05 -21.70
C ILE A 267 0.59 20.63 -22.27
N ASN A 268 1.00 19.65 -21.46
CA ASN A 268 1.13 18.27 -21.90
C ASN A 268 -0.22 17.62 -22.23
N GLY A 269 -1.28 17.93 -21.48
CA GLY A 269 -2.65 17.48 -21.77
C GLY A 269 -3.22 18.11 -23.05
N MET A 270 -2.94 19.40 -23.29
CA MET A 270 -3.31 20.08 -24.53
C MET A 270 -2.55 19.53 -25.74
N HIS A 271 -1.27 19.17 -25.61
CA HIS A 271 -0.54 18.46 -26.67
C HIS A 271 -1.16 17.09 -27.00
N TYR A 272 -1.59 16.33 -25.98
CA TYR A 272 -2.24 15.03 -26.20
C TYR A 272 -3.57 15.15 -26.96
N LEU A 273 -4.36 16.20 -26.69
CA LEU A 273 -5.63 16.46 -27.39
C LEU A 273 -5.42 17.16 -28.75
N TYR A 274 -4.41 18.01 -28.86
CA TYR A 274 -4.09 18.85 -30.01
C TYR A 274 -2.56 18.83 -30.25
N PRO A 275 -2.04 17.89 -31.08
CA PRO A 275 -0.60 17.70 -31.28
C PRO A 275 0.19 18.91 -31.84
N SER A 276 -0.50 20.00 -32.22
CA SER A 276 0.08 21.29 -32.57
C SER A 276 0.56 22.12 -31.38
N TRP A 277 0.16 21.78 -30.14
CA TRP A 277 0.70 22.37 -28.92
C TRP A 277 2.09 21.81 -28.57
N PRO A 278 2.95 22.54 -27.85
CA PRO A 278 4.27 22.05 -27.45
C PRO A 278 4.18 20.96 -26.36
N TYR A 279 5.12 20.02 -26.37
CA TYR A 279 5.24 18.96 -25.35
C TYR A 279 6.50 19.15 -24.48
N LEU A 280 6.34 19.08 -23.16
CA LEU A 280 7.42 19.27 -22.18
C LEU A 280 8.09 17.93 -21.84
N SER A 281 8.80 17.36 -22.81
CA SER A 281 9.38 16.01 -22.78
C SER A 281 10.29 15.71 -21.57
N MET A 282 11.07 16.69 -21.10
CA MET A 282 11.98 16.52 -19.95
C MET A 282 11.28 16.18 -18.62
N VAL A 283 9.97 16.41 -18.51
CA VAL A 283 9.21 16.11 -17.28
C VAL A 283 9.01 14.60 -17.11
N LYS A 284 8.78 13.85 -18.20
CA LYS A 284 8.26 12.48 -18.18
C LYS A 284 9.21 11.47 -18.84
N LEU A 285 9.97 10.73 -18.02
CA LEU A 285 10.73 9.53 -18.39
C LEU A 285 11.67 9.69 -19.60
N TYR A 286 12.46 10.77 -19.61
CA TYR A 286 13.50 11.01 -20.63
C TYR A 286 14.64 9.99 -20.46
N ASP A 287 14.78 9.07 -21.41
CA ASP A 287 15.78 7.99 -21.35
C ASP A 287 17.14 8.41 -21.94
N LEU A 288 18.22 8.19 -21.18
CA LEU A 288 19.59 8.39 -21.66
C LEU A 288 20.18 7.18 -22.40
N GLY A 289 19.58 6.00 -22.27
CA GLY A 289 20.05 4.74 -22.87
C GLY A 289 20.35 4.83 -24.39
N PRO A 290 19.46 5.39 -25.23
CA PRO A 290 19.67 5.49 -26.69
C PRO A 290 20.91 6.27 -27.13
N TYR A 291 21.45 7.15 -26.29
CA TYR A 291 22.66 7.92 -26.59
C TYR A 291 23.95 7.12 -26.35
N MET A 292 23.88 6.01 -25.60
CA MET A 292 25.02 5.15 -25.29
C MET A 292 24.96 3.89 -26.16
N THR A 293 25.41 3.99 -27.42
CA THR A 293 25.26 2.91 -28.42
C THR A 293 26.38 1.86 -28.40
N GLN A 294 27.60 2.25 -27.98
CA GLN A 294 28.79 1.39 -28.02
C GLN A 294 28.97 0.57 -26.73
N ARG A 295 29.43 -0.68 -26.86
CA ARG A 295 29.81 -1.55 -25.73
C ARG A 295 31.14 -1.06 -25.12
N PRO A 296 31.32 -1.02 -23.78
CA PRO A 296 30.43 -1.52 -22.73
C PRO A 296 29.36 -0.52 -22.27
N TRP A 297 29.39 0.73 -22.71
CA TRP A 297 28.50 1.79 -22.23
C TRP A 297 27.02 1.50 -22.51
N ASN A 298 26.70 0.83 -23.62
CA ASN A 298 25.34 0.42 -23.97
C ASN A 298 24.69 -0.56 -22.98
N ALA A 299 25.48 -1.27 -22.16
CA ALA A 299 24.97 -2.11 -21.08
C ALA A 299 24.31 -1.31 -19.95
N ILE A 300 24.42 0.03 -19.95
CA ILE A 300 23.65 0.91 -19.07
C ILE A 300 22.13 0.68 -19.24
N GLY A 301 21.66 0.35 -20.46
CA GLY A 301 20.25 0.10 -20.77
C GLY A 301 19.32 1.27 -20.43
N TRP A 302 18.03 0.96 -20.24
CA TRP A 302 16.99 1.94 -19.90
C TRP A 302 17.35 2.75 -18.64
N THR A 303 17.63 4.04 -18.83
CA THR A 303 18.19 4.97 -17.85
C THR A 303 17.35 6.25 -17.84
N PRO A 304 16.10 6.16 -17.34
CA PRO A 304 15.18 7.29 -17.33
C PRO A 304 15.61 8.36 -16.32
N ILE A 305 15.36 9.62 -16.69
CA ILE A 305 15.34 10.78 -15.81
C ILE A 305 13.92 11.38 -15.88
N SER A 306 13.43 11.96 -14.79
CA SER A 306 12.10 12.59 -14.74
C SER A 306 12.10 13.74 -13.76
N MET A 307 11.34 14.79 -14.07
CA MET A 307 11.22 16.00 -13.25
C MET A 307 9.78 16.22 -12.79
N TYR A 308 9.09 15.15 -12.41
CA TYR A 308 7.72 15.20 -11.89
C TYR A 308 7.62 16.11 -10.64
N PRO A 309 6.84 17.21 -10.67
CA PRO A 309 6.76 18.15 -9.56
C PRO A 309 6.31 17.50 -8.24
N PHE A 310 5.39 16.53 -8.29
CA PHE A 310 4.94 15.81 -7.09
C PHE A 310 6.04 14.93 -6.48
N ALA A 311 6.89 14.31 -7.31
CA ALA A 311 7.98 13.45 -6.84
C ALA A 311 9.10 14.27 -6.22
N ILE A 312 9.41 15.44 -6.79
CA ILE A 312 10.31 16.44 -6.19
C ILE A 312 9.76 16.93 -4.84
N GLY A 313 8.45 17.22 -4.78
CA GLY A 313 7.76 17.61 -3.55
C GLY A 313 7.76 16.53 -2.46
N LEU A 314 7.65 15.25 -2.82
CA LEU A 314 7.81 14.13 -1.88
C LEU A 314 9.28 13.94 -1.46
N ALA A 315 10.23 14.09 -2.38
CA ALA A 315 11.66 13.95 -2.11
C ALA A 315 12.17 14.98 -1.09
N TYR A 316 11.56 16.16 -1.01
CA TYR A 316 11.85 17.18 0.01
C TYR A 316 11.63 16.69 1.45
N PHE A 317 10.76 15.69 1.67
CA PHE A 317 10.52 15.10 2.99
C PHE A 317 11.44 13.92 3.33
N LEU A 318 12.33 13.50 2.42
CA LEU A 318 13.25 12.39 2.67
C LEU A 318 14.46 12.85 3.50
N PRO A 319 14.96 12.02 4.45
CA PRO A 319 16.25 12.26 5.09
C PRO A 319 17.39 12.36 4.07
N LEU A 320 18.34 13.27 4.29
CA LEU A 320 19.42 13.58 3.34
C LEU A 320 20.26 12.34 2.98
N ASP A 321 20.60 11.50 3.97
CA ASP A 321 21.37 10.27 3.78
C ASP A 321 20.67 9.28 2.84
N LEU A 322 19.33 9.24 2.89
CA LEU A 322 18.53 8.42 2.00
C LEU A 322 18.40 9.05 0.61
N ALA A 323 18.18 10.36 0.51
CA ALA A 323 18.13 11.05 -0.78
C ALA A 323 19.44 10.85 -1.56
N PHE A 324 20.59 10.95 -0.86
CA PHE A 324 21.90 10.55 -1.38
C PHE A 324 21.91 9.07 -1.78
N SER A 325 21.49 8.15 -0.90
CA SER A 325 21.48 6.71 -1.17
C SER A 325 20.66 6.34 -2.41
N CYS A 326 19.48 6.93 -2.60
CA CYS A 326 18.61 6.65 -3.76
C CYS A 326 19.30 6.98 -5.10
N TRP A 327 19.93 8.16 -5.20
CA TRP A 327 20.69 8.53 -6.40
C TRP A 327 21.99 7.71 -6.53
N PHE A 328 22.74 7.56 -5.43
CA PHE A 328 24.01 6.84 -5.44
C PHE A 328 23.83 5.37 -5.86
N PHE A 329 22.87 4.66 -5.28
CA PHE A 329 22.60 3.28 -5.67
C PHE A 329 21.98 3.16 -7.06
N TYR A 330 21.25 4.16 -7.56
CA TYR A 330 20.82 4.20 -8.96
C TYR A 330 22.03 4.27 -9.91
N VAL A 331 23.00 5.15 -9.64
CA VAL A 331 24.24 5.23 -10.44
C VAL A 331 25.11 3.98 -10.27
N ALA A 332 25.29 3.48 -9.06
CA ALA A 332 26.04 2.24 -8.81
C ALA A 332 25.42 1.03 -9.54
N ARG A 333 24.08 0.95 -9.61
CA ARG A 333 23.35 -0.05 -10.40
C ARG A 333 23.84 -0.07 -11.85
N LYS A 334 23.93 1.11 -12.46
CA LYS A 334 24.40 1.30 -13.84
C LYS A 334 25.87 0.93 -14.02
N VAL A 335 26.73 1.33 -13.08
CA VAL A 335 28.15 0.96 -13.08
C VAL A 335 28.33 -0.55 -13.01
N PHE A 336 27.56 -1.28 -12.19
CA PHE A 336 27.63 -2.74 -12.14
C PHE A 336 27.21 -3.44 -13.45
N GLN A 337 26.23 -2.90 -14.19
CA GLN A 337 25.87 -3.42 -15.51
C GLN A 337 27.01 -3.23 -16.53
N ILE A 338 27.63 -2.05 -16.55
CA ILE A 338 28.78 -1.74 -17.42
C ILE A 338 29.98 -2.63 -17.08
N ILE A 339 30.30 -2.82 -15.79
CA ILE A 339 31.35 -3.76 -15.34
C ILE A 339 31.04 -5.20 -15.76
N GLY A 340 29.77 -5.62 -15.68
CA GLY A 340 29.33 -6.92 -16.17
C GLY A 340 29.61 -7.11 -17.66
N ALA A 341 29.31 -6.11 -18.48
CA ALA A 341 29.57 -6.14 -19.91
C ALA A 341 31.06 -6.05 -20.29
N VAL A 342 31.91 -5.43 -19.46
CA VAL A 342 33.37 -5.49 -19.59
C VAL A 342 33.89 -6.91 -19.31
N GLN A 343 33.33 -7.61 -18.32
CA GLN A 343 33.77 -8.96 -17.92
C GLN A 343 33.04 -10.11 -18.65
N GLY A 344 32.12 -9.82 -19.57
CA GLY A 344 31.31 -10.83 -20.27
C GLY A 344 30.28 -11.55 -19.39
N TRP A 345 30.02 -11.01 -18.19
CA TRP A 345 29.03 -11.53 -17.24
C TRP A 345 27.58 -11.30 -17.68
N ASP A 346 27.37 -10.46 -18.69
CA ASP A 346 26.10 -10.25 -19.40
C ASP A 346 25.84 -11.27 -20.54
N SER A 347 26.70 -12.28 -20.68
CA SER A 347 26.57 -13.30 -21.73
C SER A 347 25.26 -14.11 -21.61
N PRO A 348 24.80 -14.78 -22.69
CA PRO A 348 23.56 -15.57 -22.69
C PRO A 348 23.50 -16.72 -21.66
N ALA A 349 24.61 -17.07 -21.01
CA ALA A 349 24.63 -18.02 -19.90
C ALA A 349 24.23 -17.40 -18.54
N ASN A 350 24.34 -16.08 -18.39
CA ASN A 350 24.08 -15.31 -17.17
C ASN A 350 22.94 -14.28 -17.39
N VAL A 351 21.84 -14.72 -18.01
CA VAL A 351 20.67 -13.86 -18.27
C VAL A 351 20.19 -13.18 -16.99
N GLY A 352 20.18 -11.85 -17.00
CA GLY A 352 19.73 -11.03 -15.86
C GLY A 352 20.83 -10.55 -14.91
N PHE A 353 22.12 -10.84 -15.17
CA PHE A 353 23.24 -10.28 -14.39
C PHE A 353 23.13 -8.74 -14.26
N PRO A 354 23.38 -8.12 -13.07
CA PRO A 354 23.84 -8.72 -11.81
C PRO A 354 22.72 -9.23 -10.88
N PHE A 355 21.62 -9.75 -11.42
CA PHE A 355 20.54 -10.41 -10.68
C PHE A 355 19.79 -9.46 -9.73
N PHE A 356 19.38 -8.31 -10.26
CA PHE A 356 18.74 -7.25 -9.48
C PHE A 356 17.41 -7.66 -8.81
N GLU A 357 16.62 -8.53 -9.45
CA GLU A 357 15.36 -9.02 -8.86
C GLU A 357 15.63 -9.86 -7.60
N GLN A 358 16.67 -10.68 -7.65
CA GLN A 358 17.13 -11.54 -6.57
C GLN A 358 17.79 -10.71 -5.45
N GLN A 359 18.62 -9.73 -5.81
CA GLN A 359 19.18 -8.76 -4.84
C GLN A 359 18.07 -7.98 -4.12
N SER A 360 17.11 -7.41 -4.87
CA SER A 360 15.97 -6.70 -4.27
C SER A 360 15.11 -7.64 -3.43
N SER A 361 14.94 -8.90 -3.82
CA SER A 361 14.22 -9.91 -3.03
C SER A 361 14.91 -10.15 -1.68
N GLY A 362 16.23 -10.39 -1.70
CA GLY A 362 17.02 -10.56 -0.48
C GLY A 362 16.97 -9.32 0.43
N ALA A 363 17.09 -8.13 -0.15
CA ALA A 363 17.04 -6.87 0.60
C ALA A 363 15.68 -6.63 1.27
N TRP A 364 14.56 -6.86 0.57
CA TRP A 364 13.22 -6.71 1.14
C TRP A 364 12.92 -7.76 2.22
N ILE A 365 13.37 -9.00 2.05
CA ILE A 365 13.24 -10.05 3.07
C ILE A 365 14.08 -9.71 4.31
N ALA A 366 15.34 -9.28 4.13
CA ALA A 366 16.21 -8.87 5.22
C ALA A 366 15.64 -7.68 6.00
N LEU A 367 15.15 -6.65 5.30
CA LEU A 367 14.48 -5.49 5.90
C LEU A 367 13.23 -5.90 6.70
N GLY A 368 12.36 -6.74 6.12
CA GLY A 368 11.19 -7.27 6.81
C GLY A 368 11.56 -8.04 8.08
N CYS A 369 12.59 -8.90 8.01
CA CYS A 369 13.09 -9.64 9.17
C CYS A 369 13.63 -8.72 10.27
N VAL A 370 14.39 -7.67 9.92
CA VAL A 370 14.90 -6.67 10.88
C VAL A 370 13.76 -5.89 11.53
N VAL A 371 12.75 -5.48 10.75
CA VAL A 371 11.57 -4.74 11.27
C VAL A 371 10.71 -5.61 12.19
N VAL A 372 10.41 -6.86 11.80
CA VAL A 372 9.68 -7.82 12.64
C VAL A 372 10.48 -8.17 13.91
N TRP A 373 11.81 -8.30 13.80
CA TRP A 373 12.68 -8.48 14.96
C TRP A 373 12.64 -7.26 15.89
N GLY A 374 12.67 -6.03 15.37
CA GLY A 374 12.48 -4.81 16.16
C GLY A 374 11.18 -4.83 16.97
N LEU A 375 10.07 -5.20 16.30
CA LEU A 375 8.73 -5.31 16.89
C LEU A 375 8.57 -6.41 17.97
N ARG A 376 9.54 -7.30 18.19
CA ARG A 376 9.46 -8.39 19.19
C ARG A 376 9.11 -7.91 20.61
N SER A 377 9.53 -6.69 20.98
CA SER A 377 9.19 -6.09 22.29
C SER A 377 7.74 -5.57 22.33
N GLN A 378 7.30 -4.95 21.22
CA GLN A 378 5.93 -4.47 21.06
C GLN A 378 4.92 -5.62 21.09
N PHE A 379 5.18 -6.72 20.38
CA PHE A 379 4.29 -7.89 20.38
C PHE A 379 4.17 -8.53 21.77
N ARG A 380 5.28 -8.63 22.53
CA ARG A 380 5.25 -9.09 23.94
C ARG A 380 4.43 -8.15 24.83
N THR A 381 4.60 -6.84 24.67
CA THR A 381 3.84 -5.82 25.43
C THR A 381 2.35 -5.86 25.10
N ALA A 382 1.98 -5.93 23.81
CA ALA A 382 0.58 -6.03 23.37
C ALA A 382 -0.08 -7.33 23.87
N TRP A 383 0.63 -8.46 23.84
CA TRP A 383 0.15 -9.74 24.39
C TRP A 383 -0.05 -9.66 25.91
N ALA A 384 0.88 -9.08 26.65
CA ALA A 384 0.74 -8.86 28.09
C ALA A 384 -0.44 -7.92 28.43
N ARG A 385 -0.62 -6.83 27.68
CA ARG A 385 -1.77 -5.92 27.81
C ARG A 385 -3.11 -6.60 27.53
N CYS A 386 -3.17 -7.65 26.71
CA CYS A 386 -4.41 -8.41 26.51
C CYS A 386 -4.94 -9.03 27.81
N ALA A 387 -4.09 -9.30 28.80
CA ALA A 387 -4.50 -9.73 30.15
C ALA A 387 -5.54 -10.88 30.14
N TRP A 388 -5.32 -11.88 29.28
CA TRP A 388 -6.28 -12.99 29.02
C TRP A 388 -6.72 -13.70 30.31
N PHE A 389 -5.82 -13.80 31.29
CA PHE A 389 -6.03 -14.48 32.58
C PHE A 389 -6.08 -13.50 33.77
N GLY A 390 -6.69 -12.32 33.58
CA GLY A 390 -7.04 -11.37 34.65
C GLY A 390 -5.89 -10.52 35.22
N ARG A 391 -4.65 -11.00 35.21
CA ARG A 391 -3.46 -10.22 35.59
C ARG A 391 -2.95 -9.37 34.41
N GLY A 392 -3.46 -8.15 34.29
CA GLY A 392 -2.82 -7.11 33.48
C GLY A 392 -1.59 -6.51 34.19
N PRO A 393 -0.61 -5.93 33.45
CA PRO A 393 0.49 -5.19 34.06
C PRO A 393 -0.03 -3.99 34.87
N ASN A 394 0.69 -3.65 35.95
CA ASN A 394 0.19 -2.71 36.96
C ASN A 394 0.13 -1.26 36.45
N ARG A 395 -1.02 -0.60 36.68
CA ARG A 395 -1.35 0.83 36.45
C ARG A 395 -0.43 1.61 35.48
N SER A 396 -0.84 1.68 34.21
CA SER A 396 -0.53 2.86 33.37
C SER A 396 -1.25 4.11 33.90
N ALA A 397 -0.68 5.29 33.66
CA ALA A 397 -1.30 6.58 34.00
C ALA A 397 -2.35 7.09 32.99
N GLU A 398 -2.81 6.21 32.08
CA GLU A 398 -3.90 6.48 31.14
C GLU A 398 -5.27 6.27 31.84
N PRO A 399 -6.33 7.04 31.51
CA PRO A 399 -7.65 6.86 32.11
C PRO A 399 -8.23 5.48 31.81
N ALA A 400 -8.93 4.89 32.79
CA ALA A 400 -9.33 3.47 32.77
C ALA A 400 -10.12 3.04 31.52
N ASP A 401 -10.99 3.90 30.99
CA ASP A 401 -11.77 3.61 29.78
C ASP A 401 -10.91 3.50 28.51
N ALA A 402 -9.81 4.26 28.43
CA ALA A 402 -8.87 4.22 27.31
C ALA A 402 -8.06 2.92 27.32
N ASP A 403 -7.58 2.52 28.50
CA ASP A 403 -6.91 1.24 28.74
C ASP A 403 -7.85 0.05 28.41
N LEU A 404 -9.10 0.06 28.91
CA LEU A 404 -10.11 -0.94 28.55
C LEU A 404 -10.39 -1.00 27.04
N ALA A 405 -10.46 0.15 26.35
CA ALA A 405 -10.64 0.21 24.91
C ALA A 405 -9.43 -0.35 24.14
N GLU A 406 -8.20 -0.09 24.60
CA GLU A 406 -6.98 -0.62 23.99
C GLU A 406 -6.85 -2.14 24.20
N ARG A 407 -7.10 -2.62 25.42
CA ARG A 407 -7.13 -4.06 25.75
C ARG A 407 -8.09 -4.81 24.83
N ARG A 408 -9.27 -4.25 24.56
CA ARG A 408 -10.23 -4.82 23.59
C ARG A 408 -9.67 -4.84 22.17
N GLN A 409 -9.01 -3.77 21.71
CA GLN A 409 -8.42 -3.70 20.37
C GLN A 409 -7.33 -4.76 20.17
N TYR A 410 -6.41 -4.94 21.13
CA TYR A 410 -5.39 -5.99 21.01
C TYR A 410 -5.96 -7.41 21.08
N ARG A 411 -6.94 -7.68 21.95
CA ARG A 411 -7.65 -8.97 21.98
C ARG A 411 -8.29 -9.30 20.62
N MET A 412 -9.04 -8.34 20.05
CA MET A 412 -9.64 -8.50 18.72
C MET A 412 -8.60 -8.69 17.62
N ALA A 413 -7.45 -8.00 17.69
CA ALA A 413 -6.38 -8.15 16.72
C ALA A 413 -5.74 -9.55 16.77
N PHE A 414 -5.42 -10.08 17.96
CA PHE A 414 -4.90 -11.44 18.09
C PHE A 414 -5.93 -12.50 17.68
N MET A 415 -7.22 -12.34 18.04
CA MET A 415 -8.28 -13.25 17.60
C MET A 415 -8.47 -13.22 16.07
N GLY A 416 -8.41 -12.05 15.45
CA GLY A 416 -8.47 -11.90 13.99
C GLY A 416 -7.29 -12.56 13.28
N LEU A 417 -6.08 -12.49 13.85
CA LEU A 417 -4.91 -13.20 13.32
C LEU A 417 -5.02 -14.72 13.46
N VAL A 418 -5.53 -15.24 14.59
CA VAL A 418 -5.76 -16.68 14.78
C VAL A 418 -6.82 -17.19 13.81
N ALA A 419 -7.97 -16.51 13.71
CA ALA A 419 -9.05 -16.87 12.80
C ALA A 419 -8.62 -16.78 11.32
N GLY A 420 -7.89 -15.72 10.95
CA GLY A 420 -7.36 -15.56 9.60
C GLY A 420 -6.30 -16.61 9.26
N THR A 421 -5.42 -16.98 10.20
CA THR A 421 -4.44 -18.07 10.00
C THR A 421 -5.14 -19.42 9.82
N ALA A 422 -6.17 -19.71 10.61
CA ALA A 422 -6.97 -20.93 10.45
C ALA A 422 -7.70 -20.97 9.10
N PHE A 423 -8.27 -19.83 8.66
CA PHE A 423 -8.87 -19.70 7.34
C PHE A 423 -7.85 -19.91 6.22
N LEU A 424 -6.66 -19.29 6.29
CA LEU A 424 -5.62 -19.46 5.27
C LEU A 424 -5.09 -20.90 5.22
N ALA A 425 -4.99 -21.60 6.35
CA ALA A 425 -4.64 -23.03 6.39
C ALA A 425 -5.72 -23.89 5.73
N TRP A 426 -6.99 -23.68 6.07
CA TRP A 426 -8.13 -24.35 5.44
C TRP A 426 -8.21 -24.08 3.93
N PHE A 427 -8.05 -22.82 3.52
CA PHE A 427 -8.07 -22.38 2.13
C PHE A 427 -6.91 -22.99 1.33
N SER A 428 -5.70 -23.04 1.90
CA SER A 428 -4.54 -23.68 1.28
C SER A 428 -4.78 -25.17 1.04
N TRP A 429 -5.27 -25.90 2.05
CA TRP A 429 -5.67 -27.29 1.91
C TRP A 429 -6.75 -27.48 0.83
N LYS A 430 -7.80 -26.66 0.86
CA LYS A 430 -8.94 -26.73 -0.08
C LYS A 430 -8.52 -26.46 -1.54
N THR A 431 -7.53 -25.59 -1.75
CA THR A 431 -6.96 -25.24 -3.07
C THR A 431 -5.77 -26.12 -3.49
N GLY A 432 -5.47 -27.19 -2.76
CA GLY A 432 -4.40 -28.15 -3.06
C GLY A 432 -2.98 -27.63 -2.84
N LEU A 433 -2.82 -26.47 -2.19
CA LEU A 433 -1.52 -25.86 -1.91
C LEU A 433 -0.81 -26.65 -0.80
N SER A 434 0.43 -27.11 -1.05
CA SER A 434 1.18 -27.87 -0.05
C SER A 434 1.52 -27.00 1.17
N TRP A 435 1.42 -27.58 2.37
CA TRP A 435 1.41 -26.83 3.64
C TRP A 435 2.67 -25.95 3.84
N TRP A 436 3.84 -26.42 3.39
CA TRP A 436 5.10 -25.69 3.51
C TRP A 436 5.20 -24.55 2.49
N VAL A 437 4.67 -24.73 1.27
CA VAL A 437 4.55 -23.66 0.28
C VAL A 437 3.59 -22.60 0.79
N ALA A 438 2.43 -22.99 1.35
CA ALA A 438 1.49 -22.06 1.97
C ALA A 438 2.14 -21.24 3.10
N LEU A 439 2.86 -21.90 4.02
CA LEU A 439 3.56 -21.26 5.12
C LEU A 439 4.58 -20.20 4.65
N ILE A 440 5.41 -20.55 3.66
CA ILE A 440 6.40 -19.63 3.10
C ILE A 440 5.74 -18.53 2.26
N PHE A 441 4.73 -18.85 1.44
CA PHE A 441 4.03 -17.91 0.55
C PHE A 441 3.31 -16.81 1.34
N PHE A 442 2.49 -17.20 2.32
CA PHE A 442 1.79 -16.23 3.18
C PHE A 442 2.75 -15.57 4.19
N GLY A 443 3.77 -16.29 4.67
CA GLY A 443 4.84 -15.72 5.50
C GLY A 443 5.58 -14.57 4.78
N LEU A 444 6.02 -14.81 3.54
CA LEU A 444 6.64 -13.79 2.69
C LEU A 444 5.67 -12.64 2.37
N PHE A 445 4.40 -12.94 2.06
CA PHE A 445 3.38 -11.91 1.81
C PHE A 445 3.25 -10.94 3.01
N PHE A 446 3.08 -11.46 4.22
CA PHE A 446 2.97 -10.60 5.42
C PHE A 446 4.30 -9.96 5.83
N LEU A 447 5.45 -10.59 5.57
CA LEU A 447 6.78 -10.02 5.80
C LEU A 447 7.02 -8.79 4.90
N LEU A 448 6.72 -8.92 3.60
CA LEU A 448 6.76 -7.82 2.64
C LEU A 448 5.76 -6.72 3.02
N ALA A 449 4.52 -7.09 3.41
CA ALA A 449 3.51 -6.15 3.87
C ALA A 449 4.01 -5.28 5.04
N VAL A 450 4.63 -5.87 6.06
CA VAL A 450 5.24 -5.12 7.18
C VAL A 450 6.37 -4.22 6.68
N ALA A 451 7.28 -4.73 5.85
CA ALA A 451 8.42 -3.96 5.33
C ALA A 451 7.98 -2.73 4.51
N MET A 452 7.04 -2.91 3.57
CA MET A 452 6.49 -1.81 2.76
C MET A 452 5.74 -0.78 3.60
N THR A 453 4.95 -1.25 4.58
CA THR A 453 4.24 -0.37 5.52
C THR A 453 5.23 0.49 6.32
N ARG A 454 6.38 -0.07 6.71
CA ARG A 454 7.44 0.69 7.38
C ARG A 454 8.10 1.72 6.45
N VAL A 455 8.53 1.29 5.26
CA VAL A 455 9.15 2.14 4.24
C VAL A 455 8.25 3.33 3.87
N ARG A 456 6.96 3.08 3.62
CA ARG A 456 6.00 4.14 3.29
C ARG A 456 5.70 5.06 4.50
N ALA A 457 5.65 4.52 5.72
CA ALA A 457 5.46 5.30 6.95
C ALA A 457 6.63 6.24 7.28
N GLU A 458 7.87 5.82 7.01
CA GLU A 458 9.06 6.66 7.18
C GLU A 458 9.18 7.70 6.07
N LEU A 459 8.98 7.30 4.81
CA LEU A 459 9.54 8.00 3.66
C LEU A 459 8.49 8.62 2.73
N GLY A 460 7.24 8.16 2.78
CA GLY A 460 6.19 8.57 1.85
C GLY A 460 6.45 8.24 0.37
N ALA A 461 7.47 7.44 0.08
CA ALA A 461 7.96 7.15 -1.27
C ALA A 461 7.11 6.09 -2.00
N PRO A 462 7.26 5.98 -3.35
CA PRO A 462 6.75 4.84 -4.11
C PRO A 462 7.29 3.52 -3.56
N HIS A 463 6.37 2.74 -2.98
CA HIS A 463 6.60 1.41 -2.43
C HIS A 463 6.31 0.34 -3.50
N GLU A 464 6.65 0.65 -4.75
CA GLU A 464 6.50 -0.27 -5.87
C GLU A 464 7.47 -1.43 -5.72
N ILE A 465 6.89 -2.62 -5.61
CA ILE A 465 7.61 -3.89 -5.66
C ILE A 465 7.02 -4.68 -6.84
N TYR A 466 7.59 -4.48 -8.04
CA TYR A 466 7.22 -5.24 -9.23
C TYR A 466 7.91 -6.62 -9.28
N PHE A 467 9.18 -6.68 -8.85
CA PHE A 467 10.04 -7.85 -9.04
C PHE A 467 10.13 -8.80 -7.84
N VAL A 468 9.65 -8.42 -6.66
CA VAL A 468 9.67 -9.27 -5.45
C VAL A 468 8.25 -9.69 -5.08
N ASN A 469 7.86 -10.88 -5.52
CA ASN A 469 6.61 -11.52 -5.13
C ASN A 469 6.90 -12.92 -4.54
N PRO A 470 6.04 -13.46 -3.64
CA PRO A 470 6.31 -14.74 -2.97
C PRO A 470 6.50 -15.93 -3.93
N ARG A 471 5.82 -15.94 -5.09
CA ARG A 471 5.91 -17.01 -6.09
C ARG A 471 7.28 -17.04 -6.77
N THR A 472 7.79 -15.90 -7.22
CA THR A 472 9.15 -15.81 -7.79
C THR A 472 10.20 -16.23 -6.77
N VAL A 473 10.13 -15.72 -5.53
CA VAL A 473 11.07 -16.08 -4.45
C VAL A 473 11.08 -17.59 -4.17
N LEU A 474 9.90 -18.22 -4.08
CA LEU A 474 9.78 -19.67 -3.92
C LEU A 474 10.43 -20.44 -5.08
N VAL A 475 10.12 -20.07 -6.33
CA VAL A 475 10.64 -20.76 -7.52
C VAL A 475 12.16 -20.59 -7.64
N THR A 476 12.71 -19.41 -7.33
CA THR A 476 14.15 -19.16 -7.35
C THR A 476 14.91 -19.92 -6.25
N LEU A 477 14.32 -20.09 -5.05
CA LEU A 477 14.99 -20.77 -3.93
C LEU A 477 14.88 -22.30 -3.97
N PHE A 478 13.73 -22.85 -4.39
CA PHE A 478 13.44 -24.29 -4.29
C PHE A 478 13.30 -24.99 -5.64
N GLY A 479 13.20 -24.25 -6.74
CA GLY A 479 12.96 -24.80 -8.08
C GLY A 479 11.53 -25.31 -8.30
N VAL A 480 11.14 -25.39 -9.58
CA VAL A 480 9.78 -25.83 -9.98
C VAL A 480 9.46 -27.27 -9.59
N GLN A 481 10.46 -28.16 -9.58
CA GLN A 481 10.27 -29.58 -9.27
C GLN A 481 9.85 -29.79 -7.80
N SER A 482 10.56 -29.16 -6.86
CA SER A 482 10.31 -29.30 -5.41
C SER A 482 8.94 -28.77 -5.00
N ILE A 483 8.48 -27.66 -5.60
CA ILE A 483 7.17 -27.04 -5.32
C ILE A 483 6.03 -27.93 -5.84
N GLY A 484 6.23 -28.57 -6.99
CA GLY A 484 5.25 -29.44 -7.65
C GLY A 484 4.17 -28.66 -8.43
N ALA A 485 3.70 -29.27 -9.52
CA ALA A 485 2.79 -28.63 -10.49
C ALA A 485 1.47 -28.13 -9.88
N GLN A 486 0.92 -28.82 -8.87
CA GLN A 486 -0.27 -28.36 -8.15
C GLN A 486 -0.03 -27.02 -7.44
N SER A 487 1.00 -26.92 -6.60
CA SER A 487 1.29 -25.68 -5.86
C SER A 487 1.76 -24.56 -6.77
N LEU A 488 2.46 -24.87 -7.87
CA LEU A 488 2.75 -23.89 -8.92
C LEU A 488 1.48 -23.34 -9.58
N THR A 489 0.49 -24.20 -9.86
CA THR A 489 -0.80 -23.79 -10.44
C THR A 489 -1.58 -22.92 -9.45
N THR A 490 -1.75 -23.38 -8.20
CA THR A 490 -2.47 -22.63 -7.16
C THR A 490 -1.81 -21.29 -6.83
N THR A 491 -0.48 -21.22 -6.73
CA THR A 491 0.22 -19.93 -6.55
C THR A 491 0.16 -19.01 -7.78
N SER A 492 -0.08 -19.55 -8.98
CA SER A 492 -0.35 -18.75 -10.19
C SER A 492 -1.76 -18.16 -10.19
N VAL A 493 -2.77 -18.93 -9.73
CA VAL A 493 -4.14 -18.42 -9.50
C VAL A 493 -4.16 -17.34 -8.41
N LEU A 494 -3.27 -17.42 -7.41
CA LEU A 494 -3.11 -16.41 -6.37
C LEU A 494 -2.25 -15.19 -6.76
N TYR A 495 -1.76 -15.09 -8.01
CA TYR A 495 -0.80 -14.04 -8.40
C TYR A 495 -1.43 -12.63 -8.50
N TRP A 496 -2.74 -12.54 -8.76
CA TRP A 496 -3.38 -11.26 -9.11
C TRP A 496 -3.26 -10.16 -8.04
N TYR A 497 -3.28 -10.52 -6.74
CA TYR A 497 -3.23 -9.57 -5.62
C TYR A 497 -1.81 -9.37 -5.04
N ASN A 498 -0.80 -10.10 -5.54
CA ASN A 498 0.59 -10.02 -5.06
C ASN A 498 1.63 -9.85 -6.18
N ARG A 499 1.16 -9.63 -7.42
CA ARG A 499 1.95 -9.21 -8.58
C ARG A 499 2.70 -7.90 -8.32
N CYS A 500 2.00 -6.93 -7.74
CA CYS A 500 2.48 -5.60 -7.38
C CYS A 500 1.74 -5.14 -6.11
N TYR A 501 2.28 -4.13 -5.44
CA TYR A 501 1.86 -3.77 -4.09
C TYR A 501 1.57 -2.26 -3.87
N ARG A 502 1.48 -1.45 -4.94
CA ARG A 502 1.24 0.01 -4.81
C ARG A 502 -0.12 0.33 -4.16
N CYS A 503 -1.12 -0.53 -4.39
CA CYS A 503 -2.45 -0.45 -3.80
C CYS A 503 -2.56 -1.23 -2.47
N HIS A 504 -1.48 -1.57 -1.76
CA HIS A 504 -1.58 -2.44 -0.57
C HIS A 504 -2.36 -1.76 0.59
N PRO A 505 -3.28 -2.46 1.29
CA PRO A 505 -4.10 -1.87 2.36
C PRO A 505 -3.31 -1.42 3.60
N MET A 506 -2.27 -2.17 3.98
CA MET A 506 -1.63 -2.02 5.30
C MET A 506 -0.94 -0.67 5.56
N PRO A 507 -0.22 -0.03 4.59
CA PRO A 507 0.24 1.35 4.71
C PRO A 507 -0.92 2.33 5.00
N ASN A 508 -1.98 2.25 4.20
CA ASN A 508 -3.16 3.11 4.30
C ASN A 508 -3.85 2.96 5.68
N HIS A 509 -3.85 1.77 6.29
CA HIS A 509 -4.35 1.56 7.66
C HIS A 509 -3.53 2.33 8.71
N ILE A 510 -2.19 2.28 8.66
CA ILE A 510 -1.35 3.00 9.63
C ILE A 510 -1.46 4.51 9.42
N GLU A 511 -1.51 4.98 8.17
CA GLU A 511 -1.71 6.39 7.84
C GLU A 511 -3.06 6.90 8.36
N ALA A 512 -4.14 6.11 8.21
CA ALA A 512 -5.43 6.41 8.81
C ALA A 512 -5.36 6.47 10.35
N PHE A 513 -4.56 5.61 11.01
CA PHE A 513 -4.33 5.71 12.45
C PHE A 513 -3.54 6.96 12.86
N LYS A 514 -2.54 7.40 12.07
CA LYS A 514 -1.82 8.66 12.34
C LYS A 514 -2.69 9.90 12.04
N LEU A 515 -3.58 9.83 11.06
CA LEU A 515 -4.63 10.82 10.82
C LEU A 515 -5.60 10.91 12.00
N ALA A 516 -5.99 9.78 12.60
CA ALA A 516 -6.85 9.76 13.78
C ALA A 516 -6.18 10.33 15.03
N GLU A 517 -4.89 10.05 15.25
CA GLU A 517 -4.11 10.62 16.36
C GLU A 517 -4.08 12.15 16.26
N ASN A 518 -3.65 12.69 15.12
CA ASN A 518 -3.57 14.14 14.89
C ASN A 518 -4.96 14.81 14.87
N GLY A 519 -5.95 14.17 14.24
CA GLY A 519 -7.35 14.63 14.15
C GLY A 519 -8.20 14.36 15.40
N ARG A 520 -7.61 13.82 16.47
CA ARG A 520 -8.29 13.47 17.75
C ARG A 520 -9.53 12.58 17.59
N MET A 521 -9.50 11.65 16.62
CA MET A 521 -10.60 10.75 16.28
C MET A 521 -10.58 9.48 17.16
N GLN A 522 -11.76 8.93 17.47
CA GLN A 522 -11.87 7.73 18.31
C GLN A 522 -11.43 6.47 17.54
N LEU A 523 -10.23 5.94 17.83
CA LEU A 523 -9.60 4.81 17.13
C LEU A 523 -10.51 3.58 16.98
N GLY A 524 -11.26 3.20 18.02
CA GLY A 524 -12.20 2.07 17.94
C GLY A 524 -13.32 2.26 16.90
N LYS A 525 -13.78 3.49 16.69
CA LYS A 525 -14.72 3.83 15.61
C LYS A 525 -14.04 3.87 14.24
N LEU A 526 -12.78 4.29 14.17
CA LEU A 526 -12.02 4.25 12.91
C LEU A 526 -11.78 2.81 12.45
N ILE A 527 -11.44 1.89 13.35
CA ILE A 527 -11.27 0.46 13.03
C ILE A 527 -12.59 -0.11 12.45
N ALA A 528 -13.73 0.21 13.06
CA ALA A 528 -15.04 -0.18 12.53
C ALA A 528 -15.38 0.49 11.19
N LEU A 529 -15.01 1.76 11.00
CA LEU A 529 -15.18 2.50 9.74
C LEU A 529 -14.35 1.89 8.61
N ILE A 530 -13.09 1.53 8.86
CA ILE A 530 -12.21 0.87 7.88
C ILE A 530 -12.79 -0.49 7.51
N ALA A 531 -13.21 -1.30 8.49
CA ALA A 531 -13.84 -2.60 8.20
C ALA A 531 -15.12 -2.46 7.36
N PHE A 532 -15.99 -1.49 7.69
CA PHE A 532 -17.18 -1.17 6.89
C PHE A 532 -16.83 -0.69 5.47
N ALA A 533 -15.85 0.21 5.34
CA ALA A 533 -15.40 0.74 4.05
C ALA A 533 -14.78 -0.36 3.17
N THR A 534 -14.02 -1.30 3.74
CA THR A 534 -13.51 -2.47 3.00
C THR A 534 -14.65 -3.31 2.45
N VAL A 535 -15.67 -3.63 3.25
CA VAL A 535 -16.82 -4.42 2.79
C VAL A 535 -17.62 -3.68 1.72
N ALA A 536 -17.93 -2.39 1.92
CA ALA A 536 -18.62 -1.59 0.91
C ALA A 536 -17.81 -1.47 -0.39
N ALA A 537 -16.48 -1.34 -0.32
CA ALA A 537 -15.58 -1.31 -1.47
C ALA A 537 -15.33 -2.69 -2.14
N THR A 538 -15.92 -3.78 -1.63
CA THR A 538 -16.01 -5.06 -2.37
C THR A 538 -17.34 -5.23 -3.13
N VAL A 539 -18.28 -4.28 -2.95
CA VAL A 539 -19.60 -4.29 -3.60
C VAL A 539 -19.74 -3.20 -4.66
N PHE A 540 -18.88 -2.18 -4.62
CA PHE A 540 -18.80 -1.06 -5.56
C PHE A 540 -17.61 -1.19 -6.52
#